data_AF-A0A2P5K3Q2-F1
#
_entry.id   AF-A0A2P5K3Q2-F1
#
_cell.length_a   1.000
_cell.length_b   1.000
_cell.length_c   1.000
_cell.angle_alpha   90.00
_cell.angle_beta   90.00
_cell.angle_gamma   90.00
#
_symmetry.space_group_name_H-M   'P 1'
#
loop_
_entity.id
_entity.type
_entity.pdbx_description
1 polymer ?
#
loop_
_entity_poly.entity_id
_entity_poly.type
_entity_poly.pdbx_seq_one_letter_code
_entity_poly.pdbx_strand_id
1 'polypeptide(L)'
;MDVIDTSEYSKDELVEILRKELDEHSFLYLVGPQGGGKTTISIKMADENVGAIYEGRARSAQPVIVIRRDLLDQMETEIIERRKLPIFDGDDPIYVEVTMLQKLNSIIENVFDLMELGEEQLFKEMKQLLEPIGIVPKQIEFTSNEEVLLRRRLQRHTDAPDRLNELLAKEKQYGIKSNLLGIQGARVMDIINRDGVGKYEETQYSRTVEDFDAIISTKDMSIGQCLIKMIELSLKERKESGILVLHTKDGKQKIISDLVIGKQDNSMIGVTLLEVYVGFRQNRSMYQTYTSSMKGELEVIHSFTPQLQQMVGMETLGNMNLDMITEEDDTGVLSVADTAAAERFGITISVIDPEGNIGSSNPERVEKLENLLFEAYKEWDSKDVSSHT
;
A
#
# COMPACT_ATOMS: atom_id res chain seq x y z
N MET A 1 12.64 -19.53 6.47
CA MET A 1 11.72 -18.38 6.53
C MET A 1 10.65 -18.79 7.49
N ASP A 2 10.52 -18.05 8.57
CA ASP A 2 9.57 -18.39 9.64
C ASP A 2 8.30 -17.57 9.42
N VAL A 3 7.15 -18.17 9.70
CA VAL A 3 5.84 -17.54 9.48
C VAL A 3 5.18 -17.36 10.83
N ILE A 4 4.76 -16.14 11.14
CA ILE A 4 4.08 -15.80 12.40
C ILE A 4 2.67 -15.28 12.08
N ASP A 5 1.64 -16.00 12.52
CA ASP A 5 0.27 -15.51 12.45
C ASP A 5 -0.02 -14.55 13.60
N THR A 6 0.00 -13.25 13.30
CA THR A 6 -0.22 -12.18 14.27
C THR A 6 -1.67 -12.07 14.77
N SER A 7 -2.58 -12.94 14.33
CA SER A 7 -3.91 -13.07 14.93
C SER A 7 -3.96 -14.08 16.09
N GLU A 8 -2.96 -14.94 16.23
CA GLU A 8 -2.88 -15.96 17.29
C GLU A 8 -2.18 -15.48 18.55
N TYR A 9 -1.52 -14.31 18.50
CA TYR A 9 -0.72 -13.76 19.59
C TYR A 9 -1.18 -12.36 19.98
N SER A 10 -1.03 -12.04 21.26
CA SER A 10 -1.09 -10.67 21.75
C SER A 10 0.11 -9.85 21.28
N LYS A 11 0.03 -8.52 21.41
CA LYS A 11 1.14 -7.63 21.04
C LYS A 11 2.40 -7.89 21.89
N ASP A 12 2.24 -8.21 23.16
CA ASP A 12 3.36 -8.41 24.08
C ASP A 12 4.06 -9.75 23.80
N GLU A 13 3.30 -10.81 23.51
CA GLU A 13 3.86 -12.10 23.05
C GLU A 13 4.64 -11.95 21.73
N LEU A 14 4.12 -11.18 20.77
CA LEU A 14 4.83 -10.90 19.52
C LEU A 14 6.14 -10.12 19.75
N VAL A 15 6.15 -9.21 20.72
CA VAL A 15 7.37 -8.48 21.12
C VAL A 15 8.40 -9.44 21.72
N GLU A 16 7.99 -10.35 22.61
CA GLU A 16 8.89 -11.35 23.19
C GLU A 16 9.46 -12.29 22.13
N ILE A 17 8.63 -12.76 21.19
CA ILE A 17 9.07 -13.59 20.07
C ILE A 17 10.12 -12.86 19.24
N LEU A 18 9.84 -11.61 18.81
CA LEU A 18 10.80 -10.88 17.99
C LEU A 18 12.09 -10.52 18.73
N ARG A 19 12.02 -10.23 20.04
CA ARG A 19 13.23 -10.01 20.85
C ARG A 19 14.11 -11.24 20.87
N LYS A 20 13.51 -12.42 21.09
CA LYS A 20 14.24 -13.68 21.06
C LYS A 20 14.88 -13.92 19.69
N GLU A 21 14.15 -13.66 18.60
CA GLU A 21 14.71 -13.75 17.25
C GLU A 21 15.87 -12.77 17.04
N LEU A 22 15.81 -11.55 17.60
CA LEU A 22 16.91 -10.57 17.51
C LEU A 22 18.14 -10.97 18.33
N ASP A 23 17.94 -11.64 19.46
CA ASP A 23 19.03 -12.18 20.29
C ASP A 23 19.79 -13.29 19.54
N GLU A 24 19.06 -14.14 18.80
CA GLU A 24 19.64 -15.21 17.98
C GLU A 24 20.18 -14.70 16.63
N HIS A 25 19.56 -13.66 16.07
CA HIS A 25 19.86 -13.11 14.74
C HIS A 25 19.97 -11.58 14.81
N SER A 26 21.18 -11.05 14.65
CA SER A 26 21.44 -9.60 14.75
C SER A 26 20.81 -8.73 13.65
N PHE A 27 20.22 -9.35 12.62
CA PHE A 27 19.53 -8.68 11.54
C PHE A 27 18.22 -9.40 11.19
N LEU A 28 17.10 -8.75 11.45
CA LEU A 28 15.76 -9.26 11.13
C LEU A 28 15.19 -8.52 9.91
N TYR A 29 14.59 -9.28 9.00
CA TYR A 29 13.90 -8.78 7.82
C TYR A 29 12.43 -9.23 7.86
N LEU A 30 11.55 -8.34 8.29
CA LEU A 30 10.13 -8.61 8.48
C LEU A 30 9.37 -8.32 7.18
N VAL A 31 8.69 -9.33 6.67
CA VAL A 31 7.89 -9.27 5.44
C VAL A 31 6.44 -9.65 5.71
N GLY A 32 5.55 -9.44 4.75
CA GLY A 32 4.13 -9.76 4.88
C GLY A 32 3.20 -8.58 4.54
N PRO A 33 1.88 -8.78 4.60
CA PRO A 33 0.92 -7.82 4.07
C PRO A 33 0.91 -6.51 4.87
N GLN A 34 0.39 -5.47 4.23
CA GLN A 34 -0.04 -4.28 4.94
C GLN A 34 -1.13 -4.61 5.97
N GLY A 35 -1.01 -4.04 7.18
CA GLY A 35 -1.85 -4.36 8.33
C GLY A 35 -1.34 -5.54 9.17
N GLY A 36 -0.29 -6.24 8.72
CA GLY A 36 0.30 -7.38 9.45
C GLY A 36 0.95 -7.02 10.79
N GLY A 37 1.17 -5.74 11.07
CA GLY A 37 1.69 -5.26 12.35
C GLY A 37 3.22 -5.11 12.43
N LYS A 38 3.95 -5.36 11.34
CA LYS A 38 5.43 -5.28 11.25
C LYS A 38 6.00 -4.03 11.95
N THR A 39 5.68 -2.85 11.42
CA THR A 39 6.15 -1.55 11.96
C THR A 39 5.75 -1.36 13.42
N THR A 40 4.51 -1.70 13.77
CA THR A 40 3.99 -1.54 15.14
C THR A 40 4.73 -2.43 16.14
N ILE A 41 4.95 -3.70 15.82
CA ILE A 41 5.65 -4.62 16.73
C ILE A 41 7.14 -4.26 16.80
N SER A 42 7.77 -3.88 15.68
CA SER A 42 9.17 -3.40 15.66
C SER A 42 9.37 -2.17 16.55
N ILE A 43 8.47 -1.18 16.49
CA ILE A 43 8.51 -0.01 17.38
C ILE A 43 8.32 -0.46 18.84
N LYS A 44 7.35 -1.33 19.12
CA LYS A 44 7.06 -1.81 20.49
C LYS A 44 8.18 -2.62 21.11
N MET A 45 8.88 -3.45 20.34
CA MET A 45 10.01 -4.23 20.85
C MET A 45 11.27 -3.38 21.09
N ALA A 46 11.36 -2.20 20.46
CA ALA A 46 12.58 -1.40 20.49
C ALA A 46 12.98 -0.99 21.91
N ASP A 47 14.24 -1.28 22.25
CA ASP A 47 14.91 -1.04 23.52
C ASP A 47 16.41 -0.79 23.27
N GLU A 48 17.23 -0.81 24.31
CA GLU A 48 18.68 -0.60 24.23
C GLU A 48 19.42 -1.58 23.29
N ASN A 49 18.88 -2.79 23.07
CA ASN A 49 19.50 -3.79 22.21
C ASN A 49 19.19 -3.54 20.72
N VAL A 50 18.20 -2.71 20.41
CA VAL A 50 17.88 -2.35 19.01
C VAL A 50 18.74 -1.16 18.61
N GLY A 51 19.53 -1.33 17.56
CA GLY A 51 20.35 -0.29 16.95
C GLY A 51 19.57 0.55 15.95
N ALA A 52 18.86 -0.12 15.03
CA ALA A 52 18.12 0.55 13.98
C ALA A 52 16.81 -0.17 13.63
N ILE A 53 15.84 0.62 13.18
CA ILE A 53 14.60 0.17 12.55
C ILE A 53 14.45 0.92 11.23
N TYR A 54 14.43 0.21 10.11
CA TYR A 54 14.21 0.80 8.80
C TYR A 54 12.98 0.22 8.12
N GLU A 55 12.35 1.02 7.27
CA GLU A 55 11.30 0.57 6.36
C GLU A 55 11.81 0.66 4.92
N GLY A 56 11.71 -0.45 4.18
CA GLY A 56 12.04 -0.50 2.76
C GLY A 56 10.93 0.14 1.91
N ARG A 57 11.32 0.84 0.83
CA ARG A 57 10.39 1.53 -0.08
C ARG A 57 9.73 0.61 -1.13
N ALA A 58 9.55 -0.68 -0.83
CA ALA A 58 8.82 -1.60 -1.71
C ALA A 58 7.31 -1.34 -1.58
N ARG A 59 6.64 -0.93 -2.68
CA ARG A 59 5.30 -0.33 -2.67
C ARG A 59 4.22 -1.24 -2.07
N SER A 60 4.35 -2.55 -2.20
CA SER A 60 3.28 -3.51 -1.90
C SER A 60 3.28 -4.02 -0.46
N ALA A 61 4.46 -4.23 0.13
CA ALA A 61 4.58 -4.89 1.43
C ALA A 61 5.30 -4.04 2.50
N GLN A 62 6.11 -3.04 2.11
CA GLN A 62 6.95 -2.23 3.01
C GLN A 62 7.65 -3.11 4.08
N PRO A 63 8.73 -3.82 3.71
CA PRO A 63 9.45 -4.65 4.66
C PRO A 63 10.05 -3.79 5.78
N VAL A 64 10.08 -4.33 6.99
CA VAL A 64 10.69 -3.67 8.15
C VAL A 64 11.97 -4.40 8.51
N ILE A 65 13.07 -3.66 8.55
CA ILE A 65 14.40 -4.16 8.92
C ILE A 65 14.67 -3.75 10.36
N VAL A 66 15.03 -4.71 11.21
CA VAL A 66 15.45 -4.45 12.59
C VAL A 66 16.88 -4.94 12.77
N ILE A 67 17.76 -4.07 13.25
CA ILE A 67 19.19 -4.33 13.39
C ILE A 67 19.55 -4.21 14.87
N ARG A 68 20.25 -5.21 15.39
CA ARG A 68 20.75 -5.20 16.76
C ARG A 68 21.89 -4.18 16.92
N ARG A 69 22.00 -3.61 18.12
CA ARG A 69 22.92 -2.51 18.44
C ARG A 69 24.37 -2.82 18.09
N ASP A 70 24.87 -3.96 18.53
CA ASP A 70 26.25 -4.42 18.30
C ASP A 70 26.59 -4.51 16.80
N LEU A 71 25.67 -5.03 15.99
CA LEU A 71 25.83 -5.08 14.54
C LEU A 71 25.81 -3.66 13.93
N LEU A 72 24.91 -2.78 14.38
CA LEU A 72 24.88 -1.41 13.89
C LEU A 72 26.21 -0.70 14.14
N ASP A 73 26.75 -0.81 15.36
CA ASP A 73 28.01 -0.19 15.74
C ASP A 73 29.19 -0.72 14.88
N GLN A 74 29.18 -2.02 14.56
CA GLN A 74 30.12 -2.59 13.61
C GLN A 74 29.93 -2.01 12.19
N MET A 75 28.69 -1.93 11.69
CA MET A 75 28.40 -1.41 10.35
C MET A 75 28.76 0.07 10.17
N GLU A 76 28.79 0.86 11.25
CA GLU A 76 29.24 2.25 11.23
C GLU A 76 30.73 2.42 10.97
N THR A 77 31.53 1.43 11.33
CA THR A 77 33.00 1.50 11.26
C THR A 77 33.57 0.65 10.13
N GLU A 78 32.83 -0.38 9.68
CA GLU A 78 33.25 -1.26 8.60
C GLU A 78 33.25 -0.55 7.24
N ILE A 79 34.43 -0.38 6.64
CA ILE A 79 34.60 0.25 5.33
C ILE A 79 34.55 -0.81 4.23
N ILE A 80 33.55 -0.73 3.35
CA ILE A 80 33.32 -1.75 2.31
C ILE A 80 33.67 -1.28 0.89
N GLU A 81 33.80 0.03 0.69
CA GLU A 81 34.02 0.61 -0.63
C GLU A 81 34.82 1.92 -0.47
N ARG A 82 35.78 2.18 -1.36
CA ARG A 82 36.46 3.48 -1.49
C ARG A 82 36.08 4.11 -2.82
N ARG A 83 35.27 5.16 -2.79
CA ARG A 83 34.80 5.86 -3.99
C ARG A 83 35.73 6.99 -4.36
N LYS A 84 36.18 7.01 -5.61
CA LYS A 84 36.88 8.16 -6.17
C LYS A 84 35.91 9.33 -6.32
N LEU A 85 36.25 10.48 -5.77
CA LEU A 85 35.53 11.72 -5.97
C LEU A 85 35.98 12.40 -7.28
N PRO A 86 35.13 13.22 -7.92
CA PRO A 86 35.50 14.00 -9.11
C PRO A 86 36.32 15.26 -8.75
N ILE A 87 37.15 15.16 -7.71
CA ILE A 87 38.06 16.22 -7.24
C ILE A 87 39.44 15.62 -6.99
N PHE A 88 40.47 16.41 -7.24
CA PHE A 88 41.87 16.00 -7.19
C PHE A 88 42.64 16.95 -6.27
N ASP A 89 43.62 16.40 -5.55
CA ASP A 89 44.62 17.17 -4.82
C ASP A 89 45.95 17.10 -5.59
N GLY A 90 46.21 18.13 -6.40
CA GLY A 90 47.25 18.06 -7.43
C GLY A 90 46.87 17.06 -8.53
N ASP A 91 47.73 16.06 -8.76
CA ASP A 91 47.50 14.98 -9.73
C ASP A 91 46.80 13.75 -9.11
N ASP A 92 46.64 13.72 -7.78
CA ASP A 92 46.10 12.57 -7.07
C ASP A 92 44.58 12.67 -6.87
N PRO A 93 43.81 11.63 -7.21
CA PRO A 93 42.37 11.62 -6.96
C PRO A 93 42.06 11.45 -5.48
N ILE A 94 41.10 12.23 -4.99
CA ILE A 94 40.60 12.09 -3.61
C ILE A 94 39.59 10.95 -3.56
N TYR A 95 39.67 10.13 -2.51
CA TYR A 95 38.73 9.04 -2.25
C TYR A 95 37.92 9.32 -0.99
N VAL A 96 36.67 8.87 -0.99
CA VAL A 96 35.83 8.78 0.20
C VAL A 96 35.61 7.32 0.57
N GLU A 97 35.74 7.02 1.86
CA GLU A 97 35.43 5.71 2.40
C GLU A 97 33.92 5.61 2.64
N VAL A 98 33.32 4.53 2.16
CA VAL A 98 31.90 4.24 2.32
C VAL A 98 31.77 3.13 3.34
N THR A 99 31.06 3.41 4.43
CA THR A 99 30.81 2.44 5.48
C THR A 99 29.68 1.48 5.08
N MET A 100 29.64 0.32 5.72
CA MET A 100 28.60 -0.67 5.50
C MET A 100 27.21 -0.09 5.79
N LEU A 101 27.06 0.71 6.85
CA LEU A 101 25.80 1.41 7.16
C LEU A 101 25.39 2.38 6.06
N GLN A 102 26.32 3.16 5.52
CA GLN A 102 26.02 4.08 4.41
C GLN A 102 25.56 3.32 3.16
N LYS A 103 26.18 2.17 2.87
CA LYS A 103 25.74 1.30 1.79
C LYS A 103 24.36 0.71 2.05
N LEU A 104 24.08 0.26 3.27
CA LEU A 104 22.75 -0.24 3.65
C LEU A 104 21.68 0.82 3.41
N ASN A 105 21.89 2.06 3.89
CA ASN A 105 20.96 3.16 3.70
C ASN A 105 20.74 3.43 2.20
N SER A 106 21.81 3.43 1.42
CA SER A 106 21.73 3.56 -0.04
C SER A 106 20.93 2.43 -0.69
N ILE A 107 21.09 1.17 -0.25
CA ILE A 107 20.30 0.03 -0.75
C ILE A 107 18.81 0.23 -0.40
N ILE A 108 18.50 0.58 0.84
CA ILE A 108 17.11 0.80 1.30
C ILE A 108 16.43 1.93 0.54
N GLU A 109 17.17 3.00 0.21
CA GLU A 109 16.64 4.17 -0.50
C GLU A 109 16.55 3.96 -2.02
N ASN A 110 17.51 3.24 -2.61
CA ASN A 110 17.64 3.10 -4.07
C ASN A 110 16.92 1.89 -4.65
N VAL A 111 16.59 0.87 -3.86
CA VAL A 111 15.72 -0.21 -4.33
C VAL A 111 14.31 0.35 -4.47
N PHE A 112 14.08 0.98 -5.62
CA PHE A 112 12.79 1.46 -6.06
C PHE A 112 12.12 0.36 -6.87
N ASP A 113 10.86 0.10 -6.56
CA ASP A 113 10.07 -1.00 -7.11
C ASP A 113 9.64 -0.71 -8.55
N LEU A 114 10.61 -0.60 -9.47
CA LEU A 114 10.40 -0.38 -10.91
C LEU A 114 9.96 -1.66 -11.64
N MET A 115 10.22 -2.84 -11.07
CA MET A 115 9.94 -4.14 -11.73
C MET A 115 9.52 -5.25 -10.75
N GLU A 116 8.88 -4.93 -9.63
CA GLU A 116 8.24 -5.95 -8.79
C GLU A 116 9.22 -7.00 -8.26
N LEU A 117 10.49 -6.64 -8.08
CA LEU A 117 11.51 -7.44 -7.40
C LEU A 117 12.01 -6.73 -6.14
N GLY A 118 11.38 -5.61 -5.75
CA GLY A 118 11.89 -4.73 -4.72
C GLY A 118 12.18 -5.45 -3.40
N GLU A 119 11.25 -6.28 -2.89
CA GLU A 119 11.45 -6.97 -1.60
C GLU A 119 12.54 -8.04 -1.66
N GLU A 120 12.57 -8.87 -2.71
CA GLU A 120 13.56 -9.95 -2.85
C GLU A 120 14.94 -9.41 -3.21
N GLN A 121 14.99 -8.44 -4.13
CA GLN A 121 16.23 -7.75 -4.50
C GLN A 121 16.78 -7.00 -3.30
N LEU A 122 15.93 -6.31 -2.51
CA LEU A 122 16.35 -5.67 -1.26
C LEU A 122 16.96 -6.69 -0.29
N PHE A 123 16.28 -7.83 -0.08
CA PHE A 123 16.80 -8.89 0.79
C PHE A 123 18.11 -9.48 0.28
N LYS A 124 18.22 -9.71 -1.04
CA LYS A 124 19.41 -10.24 -1.69
C LYS A 124 20.60 -9.29 -1.58
N GLU A 125 20.40 -8.00 -1.83
CA GLU A 125 21.44 -6.98 -1.69
C GLU A 125 21.88 -6.83 -0.24
N MET A 126 20.94 -6.86 0.72
CA MET A 126 21.27 -6.88 2.15
C MET A 126 22.06 -8.13 2.55
N LYS A 127 21.66 -9.30 2.05
CA LYS A 127 22.40 -10.54 2.31
C LYS A 127 23.82 -10.47 1.77
N GLN A 128 24.00 -9.96 0.54
CA GLN A 128 25.32 -9.75 -0.07
C GLN A 128 26.16 -8.72 0.70
N LEU A 129 25.53 -7.68 1.25
CA LEU A 129 26.20 -6.69 2.09
C LEU A 129 26.73 -7.30 3.40
N LEU A 130 25.96 -8.19 4.00
CA LEU A 130 26.24 -8.78 5.33
C LEU A 130 27.15 -10.02 5.28
N GLU A 131 27.21 -10.72 4.15
CA GLU A 131 28.00 -11.93 3.96
C GLU A 131 29.50 -11.77 4.33
N PRO A 132 30.19 -10.67 3.98
CA PRO A 132 31.60 -10.47 4.33
C PRO A 132 31.90 -10.44 5.83
N ILE A 133 30.91 -10.03 6.65
CA ILE A 133 31.03 -9.98 8.12
C ILE A 133 30.39 -11.21 8.79
N GLY A 134 30.01 -12.23 8.01
CA GLY A 134 29.49 -13.50 8.51
C GLY A 134 28.07 -13.42 9.09
N ILE A 135 27.33 -12.35 8.81
CA ILE A 135 25.97 -12.17 9.29
C ILE A 135 24.98 -12.70 8.25
N VAL A 136 24.05 -13.56 8.70
CA VAL A 136 22.97 -14.08 7.88
C VAL A 136 21.66 -13.42 8.32
N PRO A 137 21.00 -12.61 7.47
CA PRO A 137 19.75 -11.97 7.83
C PRO A 137 18.62 -13.00 7.99
N LYS A 138 17.82 -12.86 9.04
CA LYS A 138 16.66 -13.72 9.32
C LYS A 138 15.40 -13.12 8.72
N GLN A 139 14.82 -13.80 7.75
CA GLN A 139 13.52 -13.41 7.17
C GLN A 139 12.35 -14.04 7.93
N ILE A 140 11.43 -13.19 8.39
CA ILE A 140 10.21 -13.57 9.11
C ILE A 140 9.00 -12.98 8.40
N GLU A 141 8.04 -13.82 8.04
CA GLU A 141 6.79 -13.40 7.42
C GLU A 141 5.69 -13.25 8.46
N PHE A 142 5.13 -12.06 8.57
CA PHE A 142 3.94 -11.79 9.36
C PHE A 142 2.71 -12.10 8.52
N THR A 143 1.82 -12.92 9.05
CA THR A 143 0.51 -13.19 8.48
C THR A 143 -0.57 -12.82 9.49
N SER A 144 -1.82 -12.77 9.02
CA SER A 144 -2.99 -12.60 9.87
C SER A 144 -4.22 -12.95 9.06
N ASN A 145 -5.32 -13.24 9.74
CA ASN A 145 -6.60 -13.43 9.06
C ASN A 145 -7.08 -12.13 8.37
N GLU A 146 -7.86 -12.28 7.30
CA GLU A 146 -8.29 -11.16 6.46
C GLU A 146 -9.12 -10.11 7.20
N GLU A 147 -10.04 -10.55 8.07
CA GLU A 147 -10.92 -9.64 8.83
C GLU A 147 -10.12 -8.74 9.78
N VAL A 148 -9.09 -9.29 10.43
CA VAL A 148 -8.18 -8.56 11.32
C VAL A 148 -7.32 -7.59 10.50
N LEU A 149 -6.78 -8.03 9.35
CA LEU A 149 -6.01 -7.14 8.47
C LEU A 149 -6.86 -5.95 7.99
N LEU A 150 -8.08 -6.21 7.54
CA LEU A 150 -9.03 -5.19 7.11
C LEU A 150 -9.32 -4.20 8.24
N ARG A 151 -9.70 -4.69 9.43
CA ARG A 151 -9.97 -3.84 10.58
C ARG A 151 -8.77 -2.97 10.95
N ARG A 152 -7.57 -3.56 10.95
CA ARG A 152 -6.31 -2.84 11.24
C ARG A 152 -6.00 -1.77 10.19
N ARG A 153 -6.27 -2.02 8.90
CA ARG A 153 -6.10 -1.02 7.84
C ARG A 153 -7.07 0.16 7.98
N LEU A 154 -8.35 -0.12 8.24
CA LEU A 154 -9.36 0.92 8.45
C LEU A 154 -9.05 1.82 9.64
N GLN A 155 -8.52 1.25 10.72
CA GLN A 155 -8.20 1.99 11.96
C GLN A 155 -6.78 2.59 11.96
N ARG A 156 -5.96 2.32 10.96
CA ARG A 156 -4.51 2.60 10.99
C ARG A 156 -4.16 4.07 11.18
N HIS A 157 -4.99 4.98 10.68
CA HIS A 157 -4.77 6.42 10.81
C HIS A 157 -5.02 6.91 12.25
N THR A 158 -5.89 6.22 13.00
CA THR A 158 -6.32 6.67 14.34
C THR A 158 -5.22 6.55 15.39
N ASP A 159 -4.40 5.50 15.31
CA ASP A 159 -3.30 5.24 16.25
C ASP A 159 -1.92 5.62 15.68
N ALA A 160 -1.89 6.22 14.48
CA ALA A 160 -0.66 6.64 13.82
C ALA A 160 0.11 7.70 14.63
N PRO A 161 -0.51 8.74 15.21
CA PRO A 161 0.22 9.71 16.01
C PRO A 161 0.92 9.06 17.22
N ASP A 162 0.22 8.16 17.92
CA ASP A 162 0.75 7.49 19.11
C ASP A 162 1.92 6.57 18.76
N ARG A 163 1.80 5.79 17.68
CA ARG A 163 2.88 4.91 17.21
C ARG A 163 4.12 5.70 16.80
N LEU A 164 3.94 6.83 16.12
CA LEU A 164 5.07 7.67 15.72
C LEU A 164 5.71 8.38 16.93
N ASN A 165 4.90 8.84 17.89
CA ASN A 165 5.40 9.38 19.15
C ASN A 165 6.20 8.32 19.95
N GLU A 166 5.71 7.08 20.01
CA GLU A 166 6.41 5.97 20.66
C GLU A 166 7.78 5.73 20.00
N LEU A 167 7.86 5.74 18.67
CA LEU A 167 9.13 5.64 17.95
C LEU A 167 10.07 6.79 18.34
N LEU A 168 9.64 8.05 18.22
CA LEU A 168 10.48 9.21 18.52
C LEU A 168 10.99 9.21 19.98
N ALA A 169 10.13 8.80 20.92
CA ALA A 169 10.52 8.66 22.32
C ALA A 169 11.62 7.60 22.49
N LYS A 170 11.47 6.44 21.83
CA LYS A 170 12.46 5.36 21.87
C LYS A 170 13.77 5.71 21.17
N GLU A 171 13.72 6.46 20.09
CA GLU A 171 14.94 6.99 19.44
C GLU A 171 15.72 7.89 20.38
N LYS A 172 15.03 8.83 21.05
CA LYS A 172 15.67 9.73 22.02
C LYS A 172 16.20 8.97 23.23
N GLN A 173 15.45 7.98 23.72
CA GLN A 173 15.80 7.24 24.93
C GLN A 173 16.96 6.25 24.69
N TYR A 174 16.93 5.51 23.58
CA TYR A 174 17.85 4.40 23.33
C TYR A 174 18.84 4.69 22.18
N GLY A 175 18.75 5.83 21.51
CA GLY A 175 19.64 6.17 20.38
C GLY A 175 19.39 5.32 19.14
N ILE A 176 18.13 4.92 18.90
CA ILE A 176 17.76 4.08 17.75
C ILE A 176 17.81 4.91 16.46
N LYS A 177 18.41 4.38 15.40
CA LYS A 177 18.33 4.99 14.07
C LYS A 177 17.09 4.51 13.33
N SER A 178 16.35 5.42 12.69
CA SER A 178 15.30 5.02 11.75
C SER A 178 15.18 5.96 10.56
N ASN A 179 14.62 5.43 9.46
CA ASN A 179 14.23 6.20 8.27
C ASN A 179 12.71 6.44 8.24
N LEU A 180 12.00 6.13 9.31
CA LEU A 180 10.54 6.32 9.41
C LEU A 180 10.26 7.79 9.75
N LEU A 181 9.96 8.57 8.71
CA LEU A 181 9.59 9.99 8.83
C LEU A 181 8.07 10.19 8.97
N GLY A 182 7.30 9.13 8.76
CA GLY A 182 5.86 9.13 8.89
C GLY A 182 5.30 7.72 8.75
N ILE A 183 4.07 7.56 9.17
CA ILE A 183 3.26 6.36 8.94
C ILE A 183 1.87 6.81 8.48
N GLN A 184 1.12 5.93 7.84
CA GLN A 184 -0.21 6.27 7.29
C GLN A 184 -1.10 6.95 8.36
N GLY A 185 -1.36 8.25 8.21
CA GLY A 185 -2.10 9.09 9.16
C GLY A 185 -1.28 10.03 10.07
N ALA A 186 0.05 9.93 10.11
CA ALA A 186 0.92 10.81 10.92
C ALA A 186 2.31 11.04 10.33
N ARG A 187 2.89 12.22 10.58
CA ARG A 187 4.25 12.58 10.17
C ARG A 187 5.04 13.24 11.30
N VAL A 188 6.36 13.16 11.20
CA VAL A 188 7.26 13.96 12.02
C VAL A 188 7.21 15.41 11.52
N MET A 189 7.01 16.36 12.42
CA MET A 189 6.89 17.78 12.06
C MET A 189 8.25 18.43 11.85
N ASP A 190 9.18 18.20 12.78
CA ASP A 190 10.57 18.61 12.63
C ASP A 190 11.43 17.40 12.27
N ILE A 191 11.61 17.19 10.97
CA ILE A 191 12.39 16.06 10.43
C ILE A 191 13.86 16.14 10.86
N ILE A 192 14.42 17.35 10.99
CA ILE A 192 15.83 17.55 11.31
C ILE A 192 16.09 17.16 12.77
N ASN A 193 15.25 17.67 13.68
CA ASN A 193 15.42 17.41 15.12
C ASN A 193 14.69 16.14 15.59
N ARG A 194 14.02 15.41 14.69
CA ARG A 194 13.18 14.24 15.00
C ARG A 194 12.19 14.57 16.12
N ASP A 195 11.47 15.69 15.99
CA ASP A 195 10.60 16.20 17.04
C ASP A 195 9.19 16.58 16.56
N GLY A 196 8.22 16.34 17.45
CA GLY A 196 6.81 16.59 17.20
C GLY A 196 6.17 15.62 16.20
N VAL A 197 4.91 15.29 16.45
CA VAL A 197 4.08 14.49 15.54
C VAL A 197 2.85 15.30 15.16
N GLY A 198 2.54 15.32 13.87
CA GLY A 198 1.38 16.01 13.35
C GLY A 198 0.69 15.20 12.26
N LYS A 199 -0.44 15.74 11.80
CA LYS A 199 -1.17 15.23 10.64
C LYS A 199 -0.53 15.75 9.35
N TYR A 200 -0.83 15.06 8.26
CA TYR A 200 -0.60 15.59 6.92
C TYR A 200 -1.58 16.72 6.65
N GLU A 201 -1.12 17.77 5.97
CA GLU A 201 -2.00 18.81 5.42
C GLU A 201 -2.77 18.26 4.22
N GLU A 202 -3.87 18.90 3.82
CA GLU A 202 -4.71 18.47 2.68
C GLU A 202 -3.94 18.33 1.36
N THR A 203 -2.83 19.05 1.22
CA THR A 203 -1.95 19.03 0.04
C THR A 203 -0.83 17.99 0.11
N GLN A 204 -0.76 17.19 1.18
CA GLN A 204 0.31 16.24 1.42
C GLN A 204 -0.21 14.80 1.41
N TYR A 205 0.53 13.90 0.76
CA TYR A 205 0.08 12.53 0.53
C TYR A 205 0.25 11.63 1.77
N SER A 206 -0.86 11.25 2.41
CA SER A 206 -0.95 10.08 3.29
C SER A 206 -2.34 9.48 3.17
N ARG A 207 -2.50 8.49 2.28
CA ARG A 207 -3.82 8.00 1.91
C ARG A 207 -4.54 7.36 3.10
N THR A 208 -5.72 7.84 3.47
CA THR A 208 -6.57 7.29 4.55
C THR A 208 -8.05 7.36 4.17
N VAL A 209 -8.92 6.77 4.99
CA VAL A 209 -10.37 6.90 4.79
C VAL A 209 -10.88 8.34 4.91
N GLU A 210 -10.11 9.28 5.49
CA GLU A 210 -10.42 10.72 5.55
C GLU A 210 -10.21 11.44 4.20
N ASP A 211 -9.61 10.78 3.20
CA ASP A 211 -9.48 11.30 1.84
C ASP A 211 -10.76 11.17 1.02
N PHE A 212 -11.71 10.37 1.48
CA PHE A 212 -13.04 10.30 0.91
C PHE A 212 -13.88 11.47 1.40
N ASP A 213 -14.73 11.98 0.51
CA ASP A 213 -15.72 12.99 0.85
C ASP A 213 -16.82 12.41 1.75
N ALA A 214 -17.22 11.17 1.46
CA ALA A 214 -18.19 10.42 2.24
C ALA A 214 -18.03 8.91 2.01
N ILE A 215 -18.60 8.13 2.94
CA ILE A 215 -18.67 6.68 2.88
C ILE A 215 -20.13 6.28 3.12
N ILE A 216 -20.70 5.49 2.21
CA ILE A 216 -22.04 4.93 2.32
C ILE A 216 -21.91 3.44 2.66
N SER A 217 -22.49 3.03 3.79
CA SER A 217 -22.47 1.62 4.17
C SER A 217 -23.19 0.77 3.12
N THR A 218 -22.51 -0.26 2.62
CA THR A 218 -23.07 -1.24 1.66
C THR A 218 -23.74 -2.40 2.35
N LYS A 219 -23.86 -2.36 3.68
CA LYS A 219 -24.58 -3.36 4.44
C LYS A 219 -26.03 -3.42 3.93
N ASP A 220 -26.43 -4.61 3.52
CA ASP A 220 -27.76 -4.91 2.94
C ASP A 220 -28.02 -4.31 1.54
N MET A 221 -27.00 -3.75 0.88
CA MET A 221 -27.08 -3.32 -0.52
C MET A 221 -26.74 -4.45 -1.49
N SER A 222 -27.48 -4.55 -2.59
CA SER A 222 -27.08 -5.36 -3.75
C SER A 222 -26.08 -4.59 -4.63
N ILE A 223 -25.34 -5.31 -5.49
CA ILE A 223 -24.45 -4.66 -6.46
C ILE A 223 -25.23 -3.69 -7.36
N GLY A 224 -26.42 -4.09 -7.84
CA GLY A 224 -27.28 -3.21 -8.65
C GLY A 224 -27.71 -1.94 -7.91
N GLN A 225 -28.01 -2.03 -6.62
CA GLN A 225 -28.32 -0.84 -5.79
C GLN A 225 -27.10 0.07 -5.63
N CYS A 226 -25.89 -0.48 -5.51
CA CYS A 226 -24.67 0.30 -5.52
C CYS A 226 -24.46 1.00 -6.87
N LEU A 227 -24.68 0.32 -8.00
CA LEU A 227 -24.56 0.90 -9.34
C LEU A 227 -25.50 2.10 -9.53
N ILE A 228 -26.78 1.95 -9.15
CA ILE A 228 -27.75 3.06 -9.17
C ILE A 228 -27.22 4.22 -8.32
N LYS A 229 -26.70 3.94 -7.12
CA LYS A 229 -26.18 4.98 -6.23
C LYS A 229 -24.99 5.72 -6.83
N MET A 230 -24.09 5.00 -7.51
CA MET A 230 -22.94 5.59 -8.22
C MET A 230 -23.39 6.52 -9.36
N ILE A 231 -24.38 6.10 -10.16
CA ILE A 231 -24.99 6.94 -11.21
C ILE A 231 -25.58 8.21 -10.59
N GLU A 232 -26.35 8.08 -9.50
CA GLU A 232 -26.94 9.24 -8.82
C GLU A 232 -25.89 10.25 -8.36
N LEU A 233 -24.82 9.76 -7.72
CA LEU A 233 -23.73 10.59 -7.21
C LEU A 233 -22.98 11.29 -8.35
N SER A 234 -22.74 10.57 -9.46
CA SER A 234 -22.10 11.14 -10.63
C SER A 234 -22.95 12.23 -11.30
N LEU A 235 -24.26 12.01 -11.46
CA LEU A 235 -25.19 12.98 -12.05
C LEU A 235 -25.46 14.20 -11.15
N LYS A 236 -25.67 13.99 -9.85
CA LYS A 236 -26.10 15.05 -8.92
C LYS A 236 -24.93 15.81 -8.31
N GLU A 237 -23.87 15.10 -7.93
CA GLU A 237 -22.75 15.66 -7.16
C GLU A 237 -21.47 15.80 -7.97
N ARG A 238 -21.40 15.20 -9.18
CA ARG A 238 -20.20 15.15 -10.04
C ARG A 238 -18.98 14.58 -9.30
N LYS A 239 -19.20 13.59 -8.43
CA LYS A 239 -18.14 12.94 -7.67
C LYS A 239 -17.93 11.52 -8.17
N GLU A 240 -16.67 11.08 -8.14
CA GLU A 240 -16.33 9.69 -8.34
C GLU A 240 -16.77 8.86 -7.11
N SER A 241 -17.19 7.62 -7.32
CA SER A 241 -17.50 6.68 -6.25
C SER A 241 -17.12 5.25 -6.65
N GLY A 242 -16.89 4.36 -5.66
CA GLY A 242 -16.48 3.00 -5.95
C GLY A 242 -16.72 1.99 -4.82
N ILE A 243 -16.71 0.71 -5.17
CA ILE A 243 -16.80 -0.44 -4.27
C ILE A 243 -15.84 -1.56 -4.70
N LEU A 244 -15.59 -2.49 -3.79
CA LEU A 244 -14.93 -3.76 -4.07
C LEU A 244 -15.91 -4.93 -3.98
N VAL A 245 -15.80 -5.84 -4.94
CA VAL A 245 -16.58 -7.06 -5.03
C VAL A 245 -15.63 -8.26 -5.08
N LEU A 246 -15.87 -9.26 -4.24
CA LEU A 246 -15.19 -10.54 -4.26
C LEU A 246 -16.07 -11.58 -4.97
N HIS A 247 -15.50 -12.21 -5.99
CA HIS A 247 -16.07 -13.35 -6.71
C HIS A 247 -15.51 -14.63 -6.13
N THR A 248 -16.36 -15.41 -5.47
CA THR A 248 -15.97 -16.68 -4.85
C THR A 248 -16.03 -17.83 -5.84
N LYS A 249 -15.28 -18.91 -5.57
CA LYS A 249 -15.19 -20.08 -6.47
C LYS A 249 -16.53 -20.79 -6.74
N ASP A 250 -17.54 -20.59 -5.89
CA ASP A 250 -18.90 -21.08 -6.06
C ASP A 250 -19.78 -20.14 -6.92
N GLY A 251 -19.18 -19.14 -7.57
CA GLY A 251 -19.86 -18.22 -8.48
C GLY A 251 -20.65 -17.10 -7.79
N LYS A 252 -20.51 -16.95 -6.46
CA LYS A 252 -21.17 -15.86 -5.72
C LYS A 252 -20.34 -14.58 -5.80
N GLN A 253 -21.04 -13.46 -5.76
CA GLN A 253 -20.46 -12.12 -5.73
C GLN A 253 -20.80 -11.48 -4.39
N LYS A 254 -19.80 -10.96 -3.68
CA LYS A 254 -19.97 -10.34 -2.37
C LYS A 254 -19.32 -8.97 -2.37
N ILE A 255 -20.06 -7.93 -1.99
CA ILE A 255 -19.49 -6.61 -1.72
C ILE A 255 -18.66 -6.71 -0.43
N ILE A 256 -17.40 -6.26 -0.50
CA ILE A 256 -16.44 -6.37 0.61
C ILE A 256 -15.91 -5.00 1.09
N SER A 257 -16.41 -3.91 0.53
CA SER A 257 -16.14 -2.55 0.97
C SER A 257 -17.44 -1.76 1.13
N ASP A 258 -17.37 -0.66 1.86
CA ASP A 258 -18.37 0.40 1.73
C ASP A 258 -18.26 1.07 0.35
N LEU A 259 -19.30 1.82 -0.03
CA LEU A 259 -19.27 2.68 -1.22
C LEU A 259 -18.57 3.97 -0.81
N VAL A 260 -17.37 4.16 -1.33
CA VAL A 260 -16.55 5.32 -1.05
C VAL A 260 -16.79 6.39 -2.10
N ILE A 261 -16.82 7.66 -1.68
CA ILE A 261 -17.05 8.81 -2.56
C ILE A 261 -15.79 9.68 -2.53
N GLY A 262 -15.24 9.96 -3.70
CA GLY A 262 -14.04 10.78 -3.86
C GLY A 262 -14.32 12.26 -3.61
N LYS A 263 -13.28 13.00 -3.21
CA LYS A 263 -13.30 14.47 -3.21
C LYS A 263 -13.26 14.97 -4.67
N GLN A 264 -13.79 16.18 -4.90
CA GLN A 264 -14.10 16.75 -6.23
C GLN A 264 -13.00 16.59 -7.31
N ASP A 265 -11.73 16.51 -6.93
CA ASP A 265 -10.57 16.55 -7.85
C ASP A 265 -9.64 15.31 -7.83
N ASN A 266 -9.99 14.18 -7.18
CA ASN A 266 -9.07 13.03 -7.06
C ASN A 266 -9.66 11.71 -7.58
N SER A 267 -9.21 11.25 -8.75
CA SER A 267 -9.59 9.99 -9.42
C SER A 267 -8.94 8.72 -8.82
N MET A 268 -8.63 8.71 -7.52
CA MET A 268 -7.81 7.64 -6.90
C MET A 268 -8.63 6.56 -6.21
N ILE A 269 -9.94 6.47 -6.47
CA ILE A 269 -10.83 5.58 -5.74
C ILE A 269 -10.43 4.11 -5.90
N GLY A 270 -10.09 3.67 -7.12
CA GLY A 270 -9.67 2.30 -7.38
C GLY A 270 -8.43 1.88 -6.56
N VAL A 271 -7.34 2.63 -6.65
CA VAL A 271 -6.09 2.32 -5.92
C VAL A 271 -6.29 2.43 -4.40
N THR A 272 -7.05 3.42 -3.95
CA THR A 272 -7.30 3.63 -2.51
C THR A 272 -8.16 2.52 -1.92
N LEU A 273 -9.18 2.04 -2.64
CA LEU A 273 -9.98 0.88 -2.25
C LEU A 273 -9.10 -0.36 -2.10
N LEU A 274 -8.23 -0.61 -3.07
CA LEU A 274 -7.29 -1.73 -3.07
C LEU A 274 -6.30 -1.68 -1.89
N GLU A 275 -5.76 -0.49 -1.58
CA GLU A 275 -4.85 -0.27 -0.45
C GLU A 275 -5.56 -0.43 0.90
N VAL A 276 -6.77 0.12 1.06
CA VAL A 276 -7.50 0.15 2.33
C VAL A 276 -8.13 -1.21 2.65
N TYR A 277 -8.82 -1.82 1.69
CA TYR A 277 -9.70 -2.95 1.97
C TYR A 277 -9.05 -4.31 1.68
N VAL A 278 -8.13 -4.38 0.72
CA VAL A 278 -7.62 -5.67 0.24
C VAL A 278 -6.27 -5.98 0.85
N GLY A 279 -5.31 -5.06 0.72
CA GLY A 279 -3.92 -5.27 1.12
C GLY A 279 -3.28 -6.37 0.27
N PHE A 280 -2.69 -5.94 -0.84
CA PHE A 280 -2.06 -6.84 -1.81
C PHE A 280 -0.75 -7.44 -1.27
N ARG A 281 -0.49 -8.70 -1.64
CA ARG A 281 0.81 -9.36 -1.46
C ARG A 281 1.40 -9.67 -2.83
N GLN A 282 2.72 -9.69 -2.92
CA GLN A 282 3.39 -10.16 -4.11
C GLN A 282 3.33 -11.69 -4.19
N ASN A 283 2.89 -12.24 -5.33
CA ASN A 283 2.99 -13.67 -5.58
C ASN A 283 4.41 -14.03 -6.05
N ARG A 284 5.12 -14.84 -5.27
CA ARG A 284 6.53 -15.21 -5.53
C ARG A 284 6.74 -16.09 -6.78
N SER A 285 5.67 -16.61 -7.39
CA SER A 285 5.77 -17.57 -8.51
C SER A 285 5.46 -16.98 -9.89
N MET A 286 4.88 -15.78 -9.97
CA MET A 286 4.52 -15.14 -11.25
C MET A 286 4.92 -13.66 -11.24
N TYR A 287 5.82 -13.30 -12.16
CA TYR A 287 6.44 -11.97 -12.32
C TYR A 287 5.47 -10.82 -12.68
N GLN A 288 4.15 -10.95 -12.46
CA GLN A 288 3.14 -9.99 -12.95
C GLN A 288 1.85 -9.90 -12.12
N THR A 289 1.78 -10.34 -10.86
CA THR A 289 0.49 -10.21 -10.13
C THR A 289 0.66 -9.96 -8.64
N TYR A 290 0.22 -8.77 -8.22
CA TYR A 290 -0.17 -8.54 -6.85
C TYR A 290 -1.38 -9.44 -6.54
N THR A 291 -1.18 -10.49 -5.77
CA THR A 291 -2.30 -11.34 -5.32
C THR A 291 -2.86 -10.81 -4.01
N SER A 292 -4.17 -10.60 -3.99
CA SER A 292 -4.91 -10.43 -2.74
C SER A 292 -4.67 -11.65 -1.83
N SER A 293 -4.63 -11.43 -0.51
CA SER A 293 -4.73 -12.56 0.42
C SER A 293 -6.09 -13.25 0.37
N MET A 294 -7.10 -12.59 -0.22
CA MET A 294 -8.48 -13.09 -0.34
C MET A 294 -8.60 -14.26 -1.30
N LYS A 295 -9.32 -15.29 -0.87
CA LYS A 295 -9.69 -16.43 -1.74
C LYS A 295 -10.83 -16.04 -2.69
N GLY A 296 -10.50 -15.70 -3.93
CA GLY A 296 -11.47 -15.37 -4.98
C GLY A 296 -10.87 -14.43 -6.01
N GLU A 297 -11.66 -14.10 -7.03
CA GLU A 297 -11.32 -13.04 -7.99
C GLU A 297 -11.86 -11.71 -7.46
N LEU A 298 -11.03 -10.68 -7.48
CA LEU A 298 -11.40 -9.37 -6.97
C LEU A 298 -11.83 -8.46 -8.13
N GLU A 299 -12.88 -7.68 -7.91
CA GLU A 299 -13.37 -6.67 -8.83
C GLU A 299 -13.45 -5.30 -8.14
N VAL A 300 -12.90 -4.27 -8.77
CA VAL A 300 -13.17 -2.86 -8.45
C VAL A 300 -14.29 -2.41 -9.37
N ILE A 301 -15.35 -1.86 -8.80
CA ILE A 301 -16.40 -1.18 -9.55
C ILE A 301 -16.35 0.30 -9.16
N HIS A 302 -16.15 1.20 -10.11
CA HIS A 302 -16.16 2.65 -9.85
C HIS A 302 -16.90 3.43 -10.94
N SER A 303 -17.29 4.66 -10.64
CA SER A 303 -17.98 5.54 -11.58
C SER A 303 -17.02 6.29 -12.49
N PHE A 304 -17.41 6.48 -13.75
CA PHE A 304 -16.69 7.27 -14.75
C PHE A 304 -16.63 8.76 -14.37
N THR A 305 -15.47 9.41 -14.58
CA THR A 305 -15.33 10.87 -14.50
C THR A 305 -14.59 11.43 -15.73
N PRO A 306 -15.30 12.03 -16.70
CA PRO A 306 -14.70 12.46 -17.96
C PRO A 306 -13.70 13.62 -17.82
N GLN A 307 -13.85 14.51 -16.83
CA GLN A 307 -12.94 15.66 -16.67
C GLN A 307 -11.56 15.28 -16.13
N LEU A 308 -11.47 14.23 -15.31
CA LEU A 308 -10.20 13.74 -14.74
C LEU A 308 -9.42 12.90 -15.75
N GLN A 309 -10.07 12.07 -16.57
CA GLN A 309 -9.37 11.33 -17.63
C GLN A 309 -8.70 12.25 -18.66
N GLN A 310 -9.37 13.34 -19.06
CA GLN A 310 -8.77 14.32 -19.98
C GLN A 310 -7.61 15.13 -19.34
N MET A 311 -7.69 15.48 -18.06
CA MET A 311 -6.62 16.22 -17.36
C MET A 311 -5.44 15.32 -16.96
N VAL A 312 -5.71 14.13 -16.41
CA VAL A 312 -4.69 13.15 -15.98
C VAL A 312 -4.03 12.50 -17.19
N GLY A 313 -4.76 12.26 -18.28
CA GLY A 313 -4.21 11.85 -19.56
C GLY A 313 -3.13 12.83 -20.03
N MET A 314 -3.43 14.12 -20.13
CA MET A 314 -2.44 15.08 -20.66
C MET A 314 -1.26 15.37 -19.73
N GLU A 315 -1.43 15.41 -18.39
CA GLU A 315 -0.32 15.73 -17.47
C GLU A 315 0.50 14.51 -17.00
N THR A 316 -0.09 13.31 -16.95
CA THR A 316 0.57 12.11 -16.37
C THR A 316 1.20 11.20 -17.42
N LEU A 317 0.73 11.23 -18.67
CA LEU A 317 1.31 10.45 -19.78
C LEU A 317 2.77 10.83 -20.07
N GLY A 318 3.18 12.08 -19.79
CA GLY A 318 4.58 12.53 -19.95
C GLY A 318 5.58 11.91 -18.96
N ASN A 319 5.13 11.34 -17.84
CA ASN A 319 6.00 10.81 -16.78
C ASN A 319 6.10 9.28 -16.75
N MET A 320 5.33 8.55 -17.59
CA MET A 320 5.24 7.08 -17.54
C MET A 320 5.92 6.35 -18.72
N ASN A 321 6.66 7.03 -19.61
CA ASN A 321 7.30 6.40 -20.79
C ASN A 321 6.32 5.50 -21.59
N LEU A 322 5.06 5.90 -21.69
CA LEU A 322 4.04 5.25 -22.51
C LEU A 322 3.95 6.00 -23.84
N ASP A 323 4.91 5.74 -24.74
CA ASP A 323 5.07 6.45 -26.01
C ASP A 323 3.94 6.23 -27.05
N MET A 324 2.81 5.60 -26.71
CA MET A 324 1.76 5.27 -27.70
C MET A 324 0.35 5.23 -27.12
N ILE A 325 -0.20 6.36 -26.69
CA ILE A 325 -1.66 6.50 -26.47
C ILE A 325 -2.10 7.79 -27.15
N THR A 326 -2.99 7.67 -28.14
CA THR A 326 -3.56 8.82 -28.85
C THR A 326 -4.90 9.23 -28.24
N GLU A 327 -5.37 10.46 -28.48
CA GLU A 327 -6.71 10.93 -28.02
C GLU A 327 -7.86 10.01 -28.49
N GLU A 328 -7.65 9.21 -29.54
CA GLU A 328 -8.63 8.24 -30.06
C GLU A 328 -8.70 6.93 -29.26
N ASP A 329 -7.72 6.65 -28.39
CA ASP A 329 -7.64 5.41 -27.59
C ASP A 329 -8.39 5.49 -26.25
N ASP A 330 -8.87 6.68 -25.84
CA ASP A 330 -9.45 6.95 -24.51
C ASP A 330 -10.92 7.41 -24.57
N THR A 331 -11.67 6.96 -25.60
CA THR A 331 -13.11 7.30 -25.77
C THR A 331 -14.06 6.25 -25.18
N GLY A 332 -13.54 5.24 -24.48
CA GLY A 332 -14.32 4.18 -23.84
C GLY A 332 -14.67 4.51 -22.38
N VAL A 333 -15.74 3.89 -21.85
CA VAL A 333 -16.11 4.00 -20.42
C VAL A 333 -14.98 3.49 -19.50
N LEU A 334 -14.14 2.56 -20.00
CA LEU A 334 -12.94 2.07 -19.32
C LEU A 334 -11.69 2.79 -19.84
N SER A 335 -10.89 3.38 -18.97
CA SER A 335 -9.65 4.08 -19.39
C SER A 335 -8.46 3.13 -19.59
N VAL A 336 -7.41 3.64 -20.23
CA VAL A 336 -6.13 2.92 -20.33
C VAL A 336 -5.50 2.71 -18.94
N ALA A 337 -5.68 3.65 -18.01
CA ALA A 337 -5.20 3.51 -16.63
C ALA A 337 -5.91 2.37 -15.90
N ASP A 338 -7.22 2.20 -16.12
CA ASP A 338 -8.00 1.09 -15.55
C ASP A 338 -7.55 -0.25 -16.15
N THR A 339 -7.30 -0.29 -17.45
CA THR A 339 -6.81 -1.51 -18.12
C THR A 339 -5.44 -1.93 -17.60
N ALA A 340 -4.51 -0.98 -17.49
CA ALA A 340 -3.18 -1.22 -16.93
C ALA A 340 -3.24 -1.63 -15.44
N ALA A 341 -4.15 -1.05 -14.66
CA ALA A 341 -4.35 -1.43 -13.27
C ALA A 341 -4.95 -2.85 -13.14
N ALA A 342 -5.93 -3.20 -13.97
CA ALA A 342 -6.54 -4.53 -13.99
C ALA A 342 -5.48 -5.63 -14.24
N GLU A 343 -4.62 -5.41 -15.24
CA GLU A 343 -3.52 -6.32 -15.56
C GLU A 343 -2.53 -6.43 -14.40
N ARG A 344 -2.05 -5.28 -13.88
CA ARG A 344 -1.04 -5.22 -12.83
C ARG A 344 -1.49 -5.87 -11.51
N PHE A 345 -2.74 -5.66 -11.12
CA PHE A 345 -3.27 -6.20 -9.86
C PHE A 345 -3.92 -7.57 -10.03
N GLY A 346 -4.06 -8.08 -11.26
CA GLY A 346 -4.79 -9.32 -11.55
C GLY A 346 -6.23 -9.28 -11.05
N ILE A 347 -6.90 -8.14 -11.26
CA ILE A 347 -8.27 -7.89 -10.84
C ILE A 347 -9.16 -7.55 -12.03
N THR A 348 -10.47 -7.67 -11.84
CA THR A 348 -11.42 -7.05 -12.77
C THR A 348 -11.60 -5.58 -12.38
N ILE A 349 -11.58 -4.67 -13.36
CA ILE A 349 -12.01 -3.29 -13.15
C ILE A 349 -13.22 -3.06 -14.03
N SER A 350 -14.29 -2.59 -13.41
CA SER A 350 -15.55 -2.26 -14.08
C SER A 350 -15.89 -0.80 -13.80
N VAL A 351 -16.31 -0.09 -14.84
CA VAL A 351 -16.61 1.33 -14.80
C VAL A 351 -18.04 1.55 -15.25
N ILE A 352 -18.77 2.42 -14.54
CA ILE A 352 -20.12 2.82 -14.90
C ILE A 352 -20.20 4.33 -15.13
N ASP A 353 -20.74 4.76 -16.26
CA ASP A 353 -20.88 6.18 -16.58
C ASP A 353 -22.19 6.79 -16.03
N PRO A 354 -22.33 8.13 -16.07
CA PRO A 354 -23.54 8.81 -15.60
C PRO A 354 -24.82 8.42 -16.38
N GLU A 355 -24.67 7.93 -17.60
CA GLU A 355 -25.75 7.44 -18.45
C GLU A 355 -26.11 5.97 -18.19
N GLY A 356 -25.33 5.28 -17.36
CA GLY A 356 -25.50 3.88 -17.00
C GLY A 356 -24.86 2.88 -17.97
N ASN A 357 -24.02 3.35 -18.90
CA ASN A 357 -23.20 2.46 -19.73
C ASN A 357 -22.07 1.86 -18.89
N ILE A 358 -21.71 0.61 -19.18
CA ILE A 358 -20.76 -0.16 -18.38
C ILE A 358 -19.58 -0.59 -19.26
N GLY A 359 -18.37 -0.29 -18.80
CA GLY A 359 -17.12 -0.84 -19.32
C GLY A 359 -16.51 -1.82 -18.32
N SER A 360 -15.80 -2.84 -18.79
CA SER A 360 -15.05 -3.74 -17.89
C SER A 360 -13.82 -4.33 -18.57
N SER A 361 -12.75 -4.53 -17.79
CA SER A 361 -11.57 -5.28 -18.23
C SER A 361 -11.88 -6.77 -18.48
N ASN A 362 -13.03 -7.26 -18.01
CA ASN A 362 -13.58 -8.56 -18.37
C ASN A 362 -14.89 -8.39 -19.18
N PRO A 363 -14.90 -8.67 -20.50
CA PRO A 363 -16.08 -8.46 -21.34
C PRO A 363 -17.33 -9.21 -20.88
N GLU A 364 -17.20 -10.41 -20.30
CA GLU A 364 -18.35 -11.16 -19.77
C GLU A 364 -19.00 -10.48 -18.56
N ARG A 365 -18.27 -9.56 -17.93
CA ARG A 365 -18.75 -8.86 -16.74
C ARG A 365 -19.74 -7.76 -17.08
N VAL A 366 -19.63 -7.16 -18.27
CA VAL A 366 -20.49 -6.06 -18.75
C VAL A 366 -21.96 -6.49 -18.72
N GLU A 367 -22.31 -7.55 -19.45
CA GLU A 367 -23.69 -8.06 -19.53
C GLU A 367 -24.24 -8.44 -18.14
N LYS A 368 -23.39 -8.99 -17.25
CA LYS A 368 -23.79 -9.33 -15.88
C LYS A 368 -24.13 -8.09 -15.06
N LEU A 369 -23.35 -7.01 -15.17
CA LEU A 369 -23.60 -5.76 -14.46
C LEU A 369 -24.81 -5.02 -15.02
N GLU A 370 -25.00 -5.03 -16.34
CA GLU A 370 -26.19 -4.47 -16.99
C GLU A 370 -27.47 -5.15 -16.49
N ASN A 371 -27.47 -6.49 -16.41
CA ASN A 371 -28.60 -7.23 -15.85
C ASN A 371 -28.85 -6.89 -14.38
N LEU A 372 -27.81 -6.78 -13.55
CA LEU A 372 -27.94 -6.40 -12.14
C LEU A 372 -28.49 -4.98 -11.97
N LEU A 373 -28.05 -4.04 -12.82
CA LEU A 373 -28.55 -2.68 -12.85
C LEU A 373 -30.02 -2.64 -13.27
N PHE A 374 -30.39 -3.38 -14.31
CA PHE A 374 -31.76 -3.46 -14.80
C PHE A 374 -32.74 -4.04 -13.78
N GLU A 375 -32.37 -5.14 -13.10
CA GLU A 375 -33.21 -5.71 -12.04
C GLU A 375 -33.35 -4.74 -10.85
N ALA A 376 -32.29 -4.03 -10.48
CA ALA A 376 -32.36 -3.01 -9.43
C ALA A 376 -33.28 -1.84 -9.81
N TYR A 377 -33.30 -1.41 -11.08
CA TYR A 377 -34.23 -0.39 -11.57
C TYR A 377 -35.69 -0.85 -11.46
N LYS A 378 -36.00 -2.10 -11.82
CA LYS A 378 -37.36 -2.65 -11.66
C LYS A 378 -37.80 -2.67 -10.20
N GLU A 379 -36.93 -3.10 -9.31
CA GLU A 379 -37.21 -3.12 -7.87
C GLU A 379 -37.44 -1.70 -7.33
N TRP A 380 -36.69 -0.72 -7.83
CA TRP A 380 -36.84 0.69 -7.45
C TRP A 380 -38.17 1.28 -7.92
N ASP A 381 -38.52 1.12 -9.20
CA ASP A 381 -39.80 1.57 -9.77
C ASP A 381 -41.00 0.93 -9.05
N SER A 382 -40.90 -0.33 -8.65
CA SER A 382 -41.98 -1.03 -7.92
C SER A 382 -42.24 -0.47 -6.51
N LYS A 383 -41.23 0.13 -5.87
CA LYS A 383 -41.34 0.76 -4.55
C LYS A 383 -41.94 2.16 -4.61
N ASP A 384 -41.64 2.94 -5.65
CA ASP A 384 -42.25 4.26 -5.83
C ASP A 384 -43.75 4.16 -6.16
N VAL A 385 -44.18 3.14 -6.91
CA VAL A 385 -45.60 2.91 -7.20
C VAL A 385 -46.41 2.49 -5.96
N SER A 386 -45.81 1.80 -4.99
CA SER A 386 -46.48 1.39 -3.75
C SER A 386 -46.52 2.47 -2.66
N SER A 387 -45.78 3.57 -2.84
CA SER A 387 -45.83 4.74 -1.94
C SER A 387 -46.94 5.74 -2.30
N HIS A 388 -47.67 5.50 -3.39
CA HIS A 388 -48.74 6.38 -3.92
C HIS A 388 -50.09 5.67 -4.07
N THR A 389 -50.28 4.53 -3.41
CA THR A 389 -51.58 3.87 -3.17
C THR A 389 -51.88 3.82 -1.70
#